data_AF-A0A420XEJ3-F1
#
_entry.id   AF-A0A420XEJ3-F1
#
_cell.length_a   1.000
_cell.length_b   1.000
_cell.length_c   1.000
_cell.angle_alpha   90.00
_cell.angle_beta   90.00
_cell.angle_gamma   90.00
#
_symmetry.space_group_name_H-M   'P 1'
#
loop_
_entity.id
_entity.type
_entity.pdbx_description
1 polymer ?
#
loop_
_entity_poly.entity_id
_entity_poly.type
_entity_poly.pdbx_seq_one_letter_code
_entity_poly.pdbx_strand_id
1 'polypeptide(L)'
;MPEFMLLSVFYLLAILLIGTIIYRSYHTKPFSLHLLFSLIYLITFFLGFPFSLILNWKFGVALADKHTLFLTLLYALCGYLIYFVSYHWGLSRYDNYKKEIALPSNNAKFEAKLTAYLLFFIAIVSVGYFLFLNGFLLFRLEKYSQIFSNLVQGIALKRFFYFFLPALLIFYFCSKTKKAWWSFLIVGVSFGVLTYLAVGGTRANIALVVTLFLLLGLYHRYLSVTWIFVAGSAMVLGMFYLALFRYNLDVQGEQMWFTFLYLTRDTFSPWENLSRILSSDVEFQGLMPIVRDFYVYIPQSIWPDRPDIAWNTANYFTKVILGNQSGLAISPTILGSFYLMGGIPMIIIGMGLTGILIKLGDNIFDYARLQGNRSYSAILQAYCLANIFNLIILVREGSDAFVSRFFFFSFVFWVCWMSARFIQFLIHSNKGEL
;
A
#
# COMPACT_ATOMS: atom_id res chain seq x y z
N MET A 1 4.33 37.13 2.26
CA MET A 1 3.63 36.99 0.97
C MET A 1 4.58 36.65 -0.19
N PRO A 2 5.65 37.40 -0.50
CA PRO A 2 6.52 37.08 -1.66
C PRO A 2 7.32 35.78 -1.54
N GLU A 3 7.71 35.37 -0.32
CA GLU A 3 8.54 34.17 -0.12
C GLU A 3 7.76 32.86 -0.28
N PHE A 4 6.49 32.80 0.13
CA PHE A 4 5.60 31.67 -0.20
C PHE A 4 5.29 31.60 -1.70
N MET A 5 5.43 32.73 -2.40
CA MET A 5 5.29 32.79 -3.85
C MET A 5 6.40 31.98 -4.53
N LEU A 6 7.66 32.14 -4.09
CA LEU A 6 8.79 31.36 -4.60
C LEU A 6 8.62 29.85 -4.34
N LEU A 7 8.20 29.49 -3.13
CA LEU A 7 7.92 28.10 -2.77
C LEU A 7 6.79 27.51 -3.63
N SER A 8 5.74 28.29 -3.90
CA SER A 8 4.62 27.91 -4.76
C SER A 8 5.04 27.77 -6.22
N VAL A 9 5.94 28.64 -6.72
CA VAL A 9 6.51 28.51 -8.07
C VAL A 9 7.34 27.23 -8.18
N PHE A 10 8.21 26.96 -7.21
CA PHE A 10 8.99 25.71 -7.19
C PHE A 10 8.07 24.48 -7.15
N TYR A 11 7.05 24.52 -6.31
CA TYR A 11 6.02 23.48 -6.23
C TYR A 11 5.33 23.24 -7.59
N LEU A 12 4.90 24.29 -8.28
CA LEU A 12 4.26 24.19 -9.60
C LEU A 12 5.21 23.60 -10.64
N LEU A 13 6.48 24.00 -10.65
CA LEU A 13 7.49 23.43 -11.55
C LEU A 13 7.71 21.94 -11.27
N ALA A 14 7.80 21.54 -10.00
CA ALA A 14 7.96 20.15 -9.60
C ALA A 14 6.76 19.29 -10.03
N ILE A 15 5.53 19.77 -9.79
CA ILE A 15 4.31 19.10 -10.25
C ILE A 15 4.26 19.00 -11.76
N LEU A 16 4.61 20.06 -12.48
CA LEU A 16 4.57 20.06 -13.94
C LEU A 16 5.56 19.05 -14.51
N LEU A 17 6.76 18.96 -13.93
CA LEU A 17 7.78 17.97 -14.32
C LEU A 17 7.27 16.53 -14.10
N ILE A 18 6.86 16.20 -12.87
CA ILE A 18 6.39 14.84 -12.52
C ILE A 18 5.10 14.51 -13.27
N GLY A 19 4.18 15.46 -13.39
CA GLY A 19 2.94 15.34 -14.14
C GLY A 19 3.18 15.06 -15.62
N THR A 20 4.17 15.73 -16.24
CA THR A 20 4.56 15.46 -17.64
C THR A 20 5.11 14.06 -17.81
N ILE A 21 5.93 13.58 -16.86
CA ILE A 21 6.45 12.22 -16.85
C ILE A 21 5.30 11.20 -16.74
N ILE A 22 4.38 11.41 -15.79
CA ILE A 22 3.20 10.55 -15.59
C ILE A 22 2.33 10.52 -16.85
N TYR A 23 2.08 11.68 -17.46
CA TYR A 23 1.29 11.80 -18.68
C TYR A 23 1.91 11.00 -19.83
N ARG A 24 3.22 11.17 -20.07
CA ARG A 24 3.94 10.39 -21.09
C ARG A 24 3.91 8.89 -20.79
N SER A 25 4.11 8.50 -19.54
CA SER A 25 4.04 7.10 -19.12
C SER A 25 2.64 6.50 -19.34
N TYR A 26 1.58 7.23 -19.03
CA TYR A 26 0.20 6.81 -19.25
C TYR A 26 -0.12 6.60 -20.75
N HIS A 27 0.35 7.50 -21.62
CA HIS A 27 0.15 7.38 -23.07
C HIS A 27 0.90 6.21 -23.70
N THR A 28 2.05 5.81 -23.13
CA THR A 28 2.82 4.66 -23.64
C THR A 28 2.24 3.33 -23.16
N LYS A 29 1.92 3.21 -21.87
CA LYS A 29 1.29 2.02 -21.28
C LYS A 29 0.20 2.47 -20.30
N PRO A 30 -1.08 2.17 -20.55
CA PRO A 30 -2.19 2.65 -19.70
C PRO A 30 -2.17 2.02 -18.30
N PHE A 31 -1.40 0.95 -18.08
CA PHE A 31 -1.20 0.34 -16.79
C PHE A 31 0.25 -0.14 -16.63
N SER A 32 0.92 0.35 -15.59
CA SER A 32 2.22 -0.12 -15.09
C SER A 32 2.34 0.19 -13.59
N LEU A 33 3.15 -0.58 -12.88
CA LEU A 33 3.52 -0.30 -11.49
C LEU A 33 4.30 1.01 -11.39
N HIS A 34 5.10 1.37 -12.41
CA HIS A 34 5.74 2.69 -12.49
C HIS A 34 4.74 3.85 -12.50
N LEU A 35 3.68 3.75 -13.30
CA LEU A 35 2.64 4.77 -13.36
C LEU A 35 1.96 4.89 -11.99
N LEU A 36 1.62 3.75 -11.37
CA LEU A 36 0.96 3.71 -10.08
C LEU A 36 1.85 4.28 -8.97
N PHE A 37 3.14 3.91 -8.95
CA PHE A 37 4.12 4.45 -8.01
C PHE A 37 4.24 5.95 -8.16
N SER A 38 4.37 6.45 -9.39
CA SER A 38 4.50 7.88 -9.66
C SER A 38 3.27 8.68 -9.23
N LEU A 39 2.06 8.14 -9.45
CA LEU A 39 0.82 8.75 -8.99
C LEU A 39 0.73 8.78 -7.46
N ILE A 40 1.02 7.66 -6.78
CA ILE A 40 1.01 7.62 -5.31
C ILE A 40 2.08 8.54 -4.73
N TYR A 41 3.26 8.60 -5.34
CA TYR A 41 4.34 9.49 -4.92
C TYR A 41 3.94 10.96 -5.05
N LEU A 42 3.39 11.35 -6.19
CA LEU A 42 2.88 12.71 -6.42
C LEU A 42 1.81 13.07 -5.38
N ILE A 43 0.84 12.17 -5.16
CA ILE A 43 -0.20 12.38 -4.15
C ILE A 43 0.40 12.51 -2.75
N THR A 44 1.33 11.62 -2.39
CA THR A 44 1.90 11.56 -1.03
C THR A 44 2.71 12.81 -0.69
N PHE A 45 3.54 13.31 -1.62
CA PHE A 45 4.48 14.40 -1.34
C PHE A 45 4.02 15.78 -1.79
N PHE A 46 3.11 15.89 -2.77
CA PHE A 46 2.75 17.18 -3.37
C PHE A 46 1.27 17.57 -3.20
N LEU A 47 0.33 16.62 -3.01
CA LEU A 47 -1.09 16.98 -2.89
C LEU A 47 -1.38 17.77 -1.60
N GLY A 48 -0.63 17.50 -0.53
CA GLY A 48 -0.87 18.10 0.79
C GLY A 48 -0.37 19.53 0.91
N PHE A 49 0.59 19.96 0.09
CA PHE A 49 1.14 21.32 0.12
C PHE A 49 0.08 22.42 0.03
N PRO A 50 -0.87 22.41 -0.95
CA PRO A 50 -1.93 23.40 -1.02
C PRO A 50 -2.87 23.34 0.19
N PHE A 51 -3.15 22.15 0.73
CA PHE A 51 -3.96 22.02 1.95
C PHE A 51 -3.26 22.66 3.15
N SER A 52 -1.94 22.44 3.30
CA SER A 52 -1.12 23.08 4.33
C SER A 52 -1.12 24.60 4.23
N LEU A 53 -1.03 25.15 3.02
CA LEU A 53 -1.11 26.60 2.80
C LEU A 53 -2.49 27.17 3.16
N ILE A 54 -3.58 26.49 2.78
CA ILE A 54 -4.94 26.91 3.14
C ILE A 54 -5.14 26.84 4.66
N LEU A 55 -4.64 25.78 5.31
CA LEU A 55 -4.68 25.62 6.76
C LEU A 55 -3.91 26.71 7.50
N ASN A 56 -2.73 27.08 7.01
CA ASN A 56 -1.95 28.19 7.57
C ASN A 56 -2.66 29.54 7.37
N TRP A 57 -3.16 29.79 6.16
CA TRP A 57 -3.76 31.07 5.80
C TRP A 57 -5.12 31.32 6.47
N LYS A 58 -6.00 30.32 6.49
CA LYS A 58 -7.36 30.45 7.06
C LYS A 58 -7.43 30.16 8.55
N PHE A 59 -6.68 29.15 9.01
CA PHE A 59 -6.82 28.62 10.37
C PHE A 59 -5.59 28.87 11.24
N GLY A 60 -4.59 29.59 10.74
CA GLY A 60 -3.39 29.94 11.51
C GLY A 60 -2.52 28.74 11.92
N VAL A 61 -2.68 27.59 11.25
CA VAL A 61 -1.89 26.38 11.59
C VAL A 61 -0.42 26.65 11.33
N ALA A 62 0.41 26.48 12.36
CA ALA A 62 1.86 26.65 12.26
C ALA A 62 2.45 25.64 11.26
N LEU A 63 3.22 26.16 10.30
CA LEU A 63 4.02 25.36 9.38
C LEU A 63 5.48 25.34 9.84
N ALA A 64 6.23 24.33 9.40
CA ALA A 64 7.68 24.31 9.59
C ALA A 64 8.34 25.54 8.93
N ASP A 65 9.58 25.82 9.32
CA ASP A 65 10.32 26.93 8.74
C ASP A 65 10.40 26.83 7.21
N LYS A 66 10.38 27.99 6.55
CA LYS A 66 10.30 28.11 5.09
C LYS A 66 11.47 27.40 4.40
N HIS A 67 12.66 27.47 4.98
CA HIS A 67 13.83 26.75 4.47
C HIS A 67 13.62 25.25 4.52
N THR A 68 13.08 24.73 5.63
CA THR A 68 12.74 23.31 5.78
C THR A 68 11.65 22.87 4.79
N LEU A 69 10.62 23.69 4.55
CA LEU A 69 9.58 23.38 3.56
C LEU A 69 10.16 23.32 2.14
N PHE A 70 11.06 24.24 1.78
CA PHE A 70 11.78 24.20 0.51
C PHE A 70 12.63 22.93 0.39
N LEU A 71 13.44 22.60 1.40
CA LEU A 71 14.23 21.37 1.43
C LEU A 71 13.35 20.11 1.30
N THR A 72 12.17 20.12 1.92
CA THR A 72 11.21 19.01 1.85
C THR A 72 10.75 18.77 0.40
N LEU A 73 10.34 19.83 -0.30
CA LEU A 73 9.94 19.74 -1.71
C LEU A 73 11.13 19.39 -2.62
N LEU A 74 12.32 19.93 -2.32
CA LEU A 74 13.54 19.64 -3.05
C LEU A 74 13.91 18.16 -2.93
N TYR A 75 13.92 17.59 -1.72
CA TYR A 75 14.22 16.18 -1.49
C TYR A 75 13.14 15.26 -2.08
N ALA A 76 11.86 15.68 -2.05
CA ALA A 76 10.80 14.99 -2.77
C ALA A 76 11.06 14.95 -4.29
N LEU A 77 11.44 16.08 -4.89
CA LEU A 77 11.75 16.15 -6.32
C LEU A 77 13.00 15.33 -6.68
N CYS A 78 14.10 15.54 -5.96
CA CYS A 78 15.35 14.81 -6.18
C CYS A 78 15.18 13.31 -5.96
N GLY A 79 14.48 12.89 -4.90
CA GLY A 79 14.18 11.49 -4.64
C GLY A 79 13.40 10.85 -5.78
N TYR A 80 12.38 11.54 -6.30
CA TYR A 80 11.64 11.07 -7.49
C TYR A 80 12.52 10.96 -8.73
N LEU A 81 13.38 11.95 -8.99
CA LEU A 81 14.29 11.94 -10.13
C LEU A 81 15.29 10.78 -10.07
N ILE A 82 15.86 10.50 -8.89
CA ILE A 82 16.76 9.35 -8.68
C ILE A 82 16.02 8.04 -8.97
N TYR A 83 14.80 7.90 -8.44
CA TYR A 83 13.92 6.77 -8.75
C TYR A 83 13.67 6.65 -10.26
N PHE A 84 13.34 7.76 -10.93
CA PHE A 84 13.02 7.79 -12.35
C PHE A 84 14.21 7.38 -13.22
N VAL A 85 15.40 7.92 -12.93
CA VAL A 85 16.64 7.56 -13.61
C VAL A 85 16.93 6.07 -13.38
N SER A 86 16.88 5.59 -12.14
CA SER A 86 17.13 4.18 -11.82
C SER A 86 16.17 3.22 -12.54
N TYR A 87 14.87 3.55 -12.55
CA TYR A 87 13.86 2.76 -13.26
C TYR A 87 14.14 2.66 -14.76
N HIS A 88 14.66 3.71 -15.40
CA HIS A 88 14.98 3.67 -16.83
C HIS A 88 16.35 3.04 -17.11
N TRP A 89 17.35 3.29 -16.27
CA TRP A 89 18.74 2.87 -16.47
C TRP A 89 18.98 1.38 -16.15
N GLY A 90 18.26 0.80 -15.18
CA GLY A 90 18.77 -0.37 -14.43
C GLY A 90 18.63 -1.78 -15.00
N LEU A 91 17.87 -2.04 -16.06
CA LEU A 91 17.71 -3.38 -16.68
C LEU A 91 17.12 -3.20 -18.08
N SER A 92 17.56 -3.96 -19.09
CA SER A 92 16.85 -3.93 -20.38
C SER A 92 15.39 -4.35 -20.17
N ARG A 93 14.43 -3.69 -20.83
CA ARG A 93 13.07 -4.23 -20.91
C ARG A 93 13.20 -5.63 -21.50
N TYR A 94 12.37 -6.54 -21.00
CA TYR A 94 12.35 -7.94 -21.40
C TYR A 94 11.78 -8.08 -22.84
N ASP A 95 12.39 -7.39 -23.81
CA ASP A 95 12.02 -7.36 -25.23
C ASP A 95 12.58 -8.59 -25.98
N ASN A 96 13.44 -9.40 -25.33
CA ASN A 96 14.19 -10.49 -25.96
C ASN A 96 13.72 -11.92 -25.68
N TYR A 97 12.54 -12.15 -25.08
CA TYR A 97 11.97 -13.50 -25.01
C TYR A 97 10.89 -13.70 -26.06
N LYS A 98 11.36 -13.76 -27.31
CA LYS A 98 10.66 -14.43 -28.41
C LYS A 98 11.02 -15.93 -28.44
N LYS A 99 11.21 -16.54 -27.26
CA LYS A 99 11.52 -17.96 -27.13
C LYS A 99 10.57 -18.61 -26.13
N GLU A 100 9.84 -19.58 -26.66
CA GLU A 100 8.99 -20.57 -26.00
C GLU A 100 9.46 -20.92 -24.59
N ILE A 101 8.51 -21.08 -23.66
CA ILE A 101 8.43 -22.21 -22.71
C ILE A 101 7.02 -22.18 -22.10
N ALA A 102 6.15 -23.10 -22.53
CA ALA A 102 5.57 -24.14 -21.68
C ALA A 102 4.38 -24.81 -22.39
N LEU A 103 4.48 -26.13 -22.52
CA LEU A 103 3.43 -27.04 -22.99
C LEU A 103 2.06 -26.74 -22.33
N PRO A 104 0.95 -26.89 -23.08
CA PRO A 104 -0.38 -26.74 -22.51
C PRO A 104 -0.63 -27.85 -21.48
N SER A 105 -0.45 -27.52 -20.19
CA SER A 105 -0.93 -28.37 -19.10
C SER A 105 -2.46 -28.26 -19.06
N ASN A 106 -3.16 -29.34 -19.44
CA ASN A 106 -4.61 -29.45 -19.39
C ASN A 106 -5.20 -29.20 -17.98
N ASN A 107 -4.37 -29.28 -16.93
CA ASN A 107 -4.79 -29.14 -15.53
C ASN A 107 -4.38 -27.81 -14.88
N ALA A 108 -3.86 -26.86 -15.66
CA ALA A 108 -3.41 -25.59 -15.12
C ALA A 108 -4.54 -24.83 -14.39
N LYS A 109 -5.80 -24.90 -14.86
CA LYS A 109 -6.94 -24.21 -14.22
C LYS A 109 -7.21 -24.70 -12.78
N PHE A 110 -6.86 -25.95 -12.48
CA PHE A 110 -7.01 -26.51 -11.15
C PHE A 110 -5.99 -25.90 -10.19
N GLU A 111 -4.72 -25.78 -10.58
CA GLU A 111 -3.64 -25.18 -9.79
C GLU A 111 -3.99 -23.76 -9.31
N ALA A 112 -4.43 -22.90 -10.23
CA ALA A 112 -4.79 -21.52 -9.93
C ALA A 112 -6.00 -21.46 -8.99
N LYS A 113 -7.06 -22.24 -9.26
CA LYS A 113 -8.23 -22.28 -8.39
C LYS A 113 -7.89 -22.81 -6.99
N LEU A 114 -7.08 -23.85 -6.89
CA LEU A 114 -6.65 -24.41 -5.61
C LEU A 114 -5.82 -23.41 -4.80
N THR A 115 -4.89 -22.70 -5.46
CA THR A 115 -4.14 -21.60 -4.85
C THR A 115 -5.09 -20.52 -4.32
N ALA A 116 -6.11 -20.14 -5.10
CA ALA A 116 -7.12 -19.17 -4.68
C ALA A 116 -7.93 -19.66 -3.48
N TYR A 117 -8.35 -20.93 -3.46
CA TYR A 117 -9.07 -21.52 -2.33
C TYR A 117 -8.21 -21.55 -1.06
N LEU A 118 -6.94 -21.91 -1.14
CA LEU A 118 -6.03 -21.92 0.03
C LEU A 118 -5.86 -20.50 0.60
N LEU A 119 -5.63 -19.52 -0.26
CA LEU A 119 -5.50 -18.11 0.16
C LEU A 119 -6.80 -17.58 0.80
N PHE A 120 -7.94 -17.92 0.20
CA PHE A 120 -9.25 -17.52 0.73
C PHE A 120 -9.58 -18.23 2.05
N PHE A 121 -9.20 -19.50 2.18
CA PHE A 121 -9.35 -20.28 3.40
C PHE A 121 -8.54 -19.67 4.55
N ILE A 122 -7.27 -19.31 4.32
CA ILE A 122 -6.44 -18.62 5.31
C ILE A 122 -7.13 -17.33 5.78
N ALA A 123 -7.68 -16.53 4.86
CA ALA A 123 -8.36 -15.30 5.21
C ALA A 123 -9.62 -15.55 6.06
N ILE A 124 -10.48 -16.51 5.67
CA ILE A 124 -11.70 -16.86 6.42
C ILE A 124 -11.37 -17.41 7.81
N VAL A 125 -10.46 -18.38 7.91
CA VAL A 125 -10.08 -18.99 9.19
C VAL A 125 -9.49 -17.93 10.12
N SER A 126 -8.67 -17.03 9.59
CA SER A 126 -8.09 -15.94 10.38
C SER A 126 -9.14 -14.99 10.91
N VAL A 127 -10.11 -14.57 10.08
CA VAL A 127 -11.22 -13.68 10.51
C VAL A 127 -12.12 -14.39 11.52
N GLY A 128 -12.48 -15.65 11.25
CA GLY A 128 -13.33 -16.45 12.13
C GLY A 128 -12.68 -16.68 13.50
N TYR A 129 -11.39 -17.02 13.53
CA TYR A 129 -10.65 -17.19 14.78
C TYR A 129 -10.49 -15.86 15.55
N PHE A 130 -10.24 -14.75 14.83
CA PHE A 130 -10.18 -13.43 15.46
C PHE A 130 -11.52 -13.01 16.09
N LEU A 131 -12.64 -13.29 15.41
CA LEU A 131 -13.99 -13.06 15.93
C LEU A 131 -14.32 -13.98 17.10
N PHE A 132 -13.85 -15.23 17.09
CA PHE A 132 -14.02 -16.16 18.21
C PHE A 132 -13.34 -15.65 19.49
N LEU A 133 -12.11 -15.11 19.37
CA LEU A 133 -11.37 -14.58 20.51
C LEU A 133 -11.93 -13.26 21.06
N ASN A 134 -12.39 -12.36 20.19
CA ASN A 134 -12.66 -10.97 20.58
C ASN A 134 -14.13 -10.53 20.44
N GLY A 135 -14.94 -11.27 19.68
CA GLY A 135 -16.23 -10.81 19.20
C GLY A 135 -16.10 -9.65 18.19
N PHE A 136 -17.20 -8.91 17.97
CA PHE A 136 -17.20 -7.72 17.13
C PHE A 136 -16.67 -6.51 17.90
N LEU A 137 -15.41 -6.12 17.63
CA LEU A 137 -14.75 -5.02 18.33
C LEU A 137 -15.40 -3.65 18.07
N LEU A 138 -16.10 -3.47 16.93
CA LEU A 138 -16.76 -2.20 16.60
C LEU A 138 -17.79 -1.77 17.64
N PHE A 139 -18.48 -2.73 18.27
CA PHE A 139 -19.51 -2.43 19.28
C PHE A 139 -18.95 -2.37 20.71
N ARG A 140 -17.68 -2.72 20.91
CA ARG A 140 -17.04 -2.77 22.24
C ARG A 140 -16.02 -1.66 22.48
N LEU A 141 -15.40 -1.11 21.43
CA LEU A 141 -14.33 -0.12 21.57
C LEU A 141 -14.83 1.29 21.31
N GLU A 142 -14.56 2.21 22.24
CA GLU A 142 -14.84 3.64 22.07
C GLU A 142 -13.76 4.36 21.24
N LYS A 143 -12.48 3.91 21.31
CA LYS A 143 -11.35 4.51 20.59
C LYS A 143 -10.56 3.47 19.77
N TYR A 144 -10.15 3.83 18.55
CA TYR A 144 -9.34 2.95 17.67
C TYR A 144 -8.02 2.52 18.32
N SER A 145 -7.39 3.38 19.13
CA SER A 145 -6.15 3.05 19.83
C SER A 145 -6.29 1.88 20.82
N GLN A 146 -7.50 1.61 21.33
CA GLN A 146 -7.77 0.50 22.24
C GLN A 146 -7.61 -0.87 21.56
N ILE A 147 -7.55 -0.90 20.23
CA ILE A 147 -7.21 -2.10 19.46
C ILE A 147 -5.80 -2.62 19.80
N PHE A 148 -4.90 -1.74 20.23
CA PHE A 148 -3.53 -2.07 20.64
C PHE A 148 -3.39 -2.22 22.16
N SER A 149 -4.51 -2.21 22.89
CA SER A 149 -4.52 -2.51 24.32
C SER A 149 -4.54 -4.01 24.56
N ASN A 150 -4.22 -4.42 25.79
CA ASN A 150 -4.27 -5.83 26.22
C ASN A 150 -5.68 -6.44 26.16
N LEU A 151 -6.71 -5.64 25.86
CA LEU A 151 -8.10 -6.09 25.70
C LEU A 151 -8.35 -6.88 24.41
N VAL A 152 -7.44 -6.83 23.43
CA VAL A 152 -7.60 -7.48 22.12
C VAL A 152 -6.51 -8.53 21.89
N GLN A 153 -6.92 -9.78 21.75
CA GLN A 153 -6.03 -10.90 21.46
C GLN A 153 -5.91 -11.16 19.95
N GLY A 154 -4.76 -11.68 19.52
CA GLY A 154 -4.58 -12.12 18.13
C GLY A 154 -4.47 -11.00 17.09
N ILE A 155 -3.94 -9.82 17.45
CA ILE A 155 -3.75 -8.67 16.53
C ILE A 155 -2.98 -9.07 15.25
N ALA A 156 -2.04 -10.01 15.36
CA ALA A 156 -1.28 -10.54 14.22
C ALA A 156 -2.16 -11.16 13.11
N LEU A 157 -3.33 -11.74 13.48
CA LEU A 157 -4.27 -12.36 12.52
C LEU A 157 -4.76 -11.38 11.46
N LYS A 158 -4.80 -10.08 11.78
CA LYS A 158 -5.24 -9.03 10.84
C LYS A 158 -4.41 -8.99 9.56
N ARG A 159 -3.13 -9.37 9.64
CA ARG A 159 -2.24 -9.41 8.47
C ARG A 159 -2.63 -10.51 7.49
N PHE A 160 -3.30 -11.57 7.95
CA PHE A 160 -3.82 -12.63 7.10
C PHE A 160 -5.15 -12.30 6.44
N PHE A 161 -5.87 -11.28 6.92
CA PHE A 161 -7.16 -10.90 6.36
C PHE A 161 -7.03 -10.47 4.91
N TYR A 162 -5.88 -9.90 4.52
CA TYR A 162 -5.61 -9.39 3.17
C TYR A 162 -5.51 -10.49 2.10
N PHE A 163 -5.34 -11.77 2.45
CA PHE A 163 -5.18 -12.86 1.46
C PHE A 163 -6.45 -13.19 0.67
N PHE A 164 -7.62 -12.65 1.06
CA PHE A 164 -8.80 -12.69 0.19
C PHE A 164 -8.60 -11.92 -1.12
N LEU A 165 -7.80 -10.84 -1.13
CA LEU A 165 -7.53 -10.04 -2.33
C LEU A 165 -6.84 -10.84 -3.44
N PRO A 166 -5.65 -11.46 -3.21
CA PRO A 166 -5.04 -12.30 -4.24
C PRO A 166 -5.93 -13.47 -4.63
N ALA A 167 -6.70 -14.06 -3.71
CA ALA A 167 -7.65 -15.13 -4.06
C ALA A 167 -8.71 -14.66 -5.08
N LEU A 168 -9.37 -13.52 -4.80
CA LEU A 168 -10.36 -12.94 -5.70
C LEU A 168 -9.76 -12.52 -7.04
N LEU A 169 -8.53 -11.99 -7.03
CA LEU A 169 -7.79 -11.68 -8.26
C LEU A 169 -7.53 -12.92 -9.12
N ILE A 170 -7.12 -14.04 -8.52
CA ILE A 170 -6.91 -15.30 -9.26
C ILE A 170 -8.23 -15.80 -9.88
N PHE A 171 -9.34 -15.77 -9.14
CA PHE A 171 -10.67 -16.13 -9.68
C PHE A 171 -11.08 -15.23 -10.85
N TYR A 172 -10.81 -13.93 -10.72
CA TYR A 172 -11.05 -12.97 -11.79
C TYR A 172 -10.22 -13.31 -13.04
N PHE A 173 -8.91 -13.49 -12.93
CA PHE A 173 -8.03 -13.79 -14.08
C PHE A 173 -8.27 -15.16 -14.70
N CYS A 174 -8.84 -16.10 -13.96
CA CYS A 174 -9.29 -17.38 -14.50
C CYS A 174 -10.47 -17.23 -15.46
N SER A 175 -11.43 -16.34 -15.18
CA SER A 175 -12.67 -16.21 -15.96
C SER A 175 -12.69 -15.01 -16.93
N LYS A 176 -12.06 -13.88 -16.58
CA LYS A 176 -11.93 -12.63 -17.38
C LYS A 176 -13.27 -12.15 -17.98
N THR A 177 -14.35 -12.18 -17.21
CA THR A 177 -15.67 -11.70 -17.65
C THR A 177 -16.11 -10.45 -16.90
N LYS A 178 -16.98 -9.63 -17.50
CA LYS A 178 -17.62 -8.50 -16.80
C LYS A 178 -18.40 -8.94 -15.55
N LYS A 179 -19.00 -10.13 -15.58
CA LYS A 179 -19.68 -10.74 -14.41
C LYS A 179 -18.68 -11.02 -13.28
N ALA A 180 -17.51 -11.57 -13.62
CA ALA A 180 -16.44 -11.79 -12.63
C ALA A 180 -15.86 -10.50 -12.07
N TRP A 181 -15.79 -9.43 -12.87
CA TRP A 181 -15.38 -8.10 -12.41
C TRP A 181 -16.34 -7.51 -11.37
N TRP A 182 -17.66 -7.58 -11.61
CA TRP A 182 -18.65 -7.17 -10.62
C TRP A 182 -18.70 -8.10 -9.40
N SER A 183 -18.53 -9.41 -9.61
CA SER A 183 -18.43 -10.38 -8.51
C SER A 183 -17.23 -10.09 -7.60
N PHE A 184 -16.08 -9.71 -8.18
CA PHE A 184 -14.91 -9.26 -7.42
C PHE A 184 -15.26 -8.10 -6.47
N LEU A 185 -16.01 -7.10 -6.96
CA LEU A 185 -16.45 -5.97 -6.13
C LEU A 185 -17.41 -6.42 -5.02
N ILE A 186 -18.46 -7.17 -5.36
CA ILE A 186 -19.51 -7.55 -4.40
C ILE A 186 -18.93 -8.43 -3.29
N VAL A 187 -18.18 -9.48 -3.65
CA VAL A 187 -17.58 -10.40 -2.68
C VAL A 187 -16.49 -9.68 -1.89
N GLY A 188 -15.66 -8.88 -2.57
CA GLY A 188 -14.59 -8.14 -1.93
C GLY A 188 -15.09 -7.11 -0.91
N VAL A 189 -16.10 -6.31 -1.27
CA VAL A 189 -16.68 -5.30 -0.36
C VAL A 189 -17.40 -5.99 0.80
N SER A 190 -18.11 -7.10 0.56
CA SER A 190 -18.75 -7.88 1.64
C SER A 190 -17.72 -8.37 2.67
N PHE A 191 -16.59 -8.91 2.21
CA PHE A 191 -15.49 -9.31 3.09
C PHE A 191 -14.81 -8.10 3.77
N GLY A 192 -14.68 -6.99 3.05
CA GLY A 192 -14.21 -5.71 3.58
C GLY A 192 -15.08 -5.17 4.71
N VAL A 193 -16.41 -5.25 4.58
CA VAL A 193 -17.37 -4.86 5.62
C VAL A 193 -17.30 -5.82 6.81
N LEU A 194 -17.23 -7.13 6.56
CA LEU A 194 -17.06 -8.12 7.63
C LEU A 194 -15.81 -7.82 8.47
N THR A 195 -14.67 -7.58 7.80
CA THR A 195 -13.42 -7.24 8.50
C THR A 195 -13.47 -5.85 9.16
N TYR A 196 -14.18 -4.88 8.59
CA TYR A 196 -14.45 -3.60 9.23
C TYR A 196 -15.20 -3.78 10.56
N LEU A 197 -16.25 -4.59 10.59
CA LEU A 197 -17.00 -4.90 11.80
C LEU A 197 -16.16 -5.69 12.82
N ALA A 198 -15.40 -6.68 12.35
CA ALA A 198 -14.56 -7.53 13.20
C ALA A 198 -13.46 -6.71 13.91
N VAL A 199 -12.74 -5.87 13.17
CA VAL A 199 -11.55 -5.16 13.68
C VAL A 199 -11.91 -3.88 14.43
N GLY A 200 -13.15 -3.40 14.32
CA GLY A 200 -13.54 -2.12 14.90
C GLY A 200 -13.18 -0.95 14.01
N GLY A 201 -13.55 -1.00 12.74
CA GLY A 201 -13.66 0.16 11.87
C GLY A 201 -12.48 0.43 10.93
N THR A 202 -11.64 -0.57 10.63
CA THR A 202 -10.54 -0.41 9.65
C THR A 202 -11.07 -0.35 8.23
N ARG A 203 -10.92 0.80 7.58
CA ARG A 203 -11.43 1.07 6.22
C ARG A 203 -10.51 0.58 5.09
N ALA A 204 -9.29 0.16 5.43
CA ALA A 204 -8.24 -0.20 4.46
C ALA A 204 -8.68 -1.32 3.51
N ASN A 205 -9.32 -2.38 4.01
CA ASN A 205 -9.73 -3.52 3.18
C ASN A 205 -10.76 -3.12 2.12
N ILE A 206 -11.76 -2.30 2.49
CA ILE A 206 -12.78 -1.81 1.55
C ILE A 206 -12.13 -0.91 0.50
N ALA A 207 -11.27 0.03 0.92
CA ALA A 207 -10.57 0.91 0.01
C ALA A 207 -9.72 0.12 -1.00
N LEU A 208 -9.00 -0.91 -0.55
CA LEU A 208 -8.19 -1.76 -1.42
C LEU A 208 -9.00 -2.52 -2.47
N VAL A 209 -10.14 -3.10 -2.08
CA VAL A 209 -11.03 -3.77 -3.03
C VAL A 209 -11.51 -2.79 -4.09
N VAL A 210 -11.96 -1.60 -3.70
CA VAL A 210 -12.45 -0.59 -4.64
C VAL A 210 -11.32 -0.09 -5.54
N THR A 211 -10.14 0.18 -4.99
CA THR A 211 -8.96 0.58 -5.79
C THR A 211 -8.60 -0.50 -6.81
N LEU A 212 -8.51 -1.77 -6.41
CA LEU A 212 -8.21 -2.86 -7.33
C LEU A 212 -9.31 -3.05 -8.38
N PHE A 213 -10.58 -2.89 -8.01
CA PHE A 213 -11.70 -2.94 -8.95
C PHE A 213 -11.59 -1.85 -10.03
N LEU A 214 -11.28 -0.61 -9.63
CA LEU A 214 -11.08 0.51 -10.55
C LEU A 214 -9.86 0.27 -11.46
N LEU A 215 -8.76 -0.22 -10.91
CA LEU A 215 -7.55 -0.53 -11.67
C LEU A 215 -7.77 -1.67 -12.67
N LEU A 216 -8.49 -2.73 -12.28
CA LEU A 216 -8.90 -3.80 -13.20
C LEU A 216 -9.82 -3.26 -14.31
N GLY A 217 -10.73 -2.35 -13.95
CA GLY A 217 -11.61 -1.68 -14.90
C GLY A 217 -10.84 -0.83 -15.91
N LEU A 218 -9.81 -0.09 -15.48
CA LEU A 218 -8.91 0.65 -16.36
C LEU A 218 -8.09 -0.30 -17.25
N TYR A 219 -7.51 -1.33 -16.65
CA TYR A 219 -6.66 -2.30 -17.33
C TYR A 219 -7.40 -3.03 -18.47
N HIS A 220 -8.66 -3.42 -18.25
CA HIS A 220 -9.50 -4.06 -19.27
C HIS A 220 -10.38 -3.09 -20.07
N ARG A 221 -10.19 -1.77 -19.91
CA ARG A 221 -10.97 -0.71 -20.58
C ARG A 221 -12.48 -0.80 -20.35
N TYR A 222 -12.91 -1.31 -19.20
CA TYR A 222 -14.30 -1.24 -18.75
C TYR A 222 -14.68 0.14 -18.22
N LEU A 223 -13.69 0.89 -17.70
CA LEU A 223 -13.83 2.23 -17.17
C LEU A 223 -12.90 3.21 -17.90
N SER A 224 -13.36 4.45 -18.07
CA SER A 224 -12.52 5.58 -18.49
C SER A 224 -11.79 6.20 -17.29
N VAL A 225 -10.75 6.97 -17.56
CA VAL A 225 -10.00 7.71 -16.53
C VAL A 225 -10.89 8.71 -15.77
N THR A 226 -11.89 9.28 -16.43
CA THR A 226 -12.86 10.19 -15.78
C THR A 226 -13.60 9.52 -14.63
N TRP A 227 -14.01 8.25 -14.80
CA TRP A 227 -14.63 7.48 -13.73
C TRP A 227 -13.69 7.20 -12.56
N ILE A 228 -12.38 7.11 -12.81
CA ILE A 228 -11.38 6.98 -11.73
C ILE A 228 -11.31 8.25 -10.91
N PHE A 229 -11.30 9.43 -11.56
CA PHE A 229 -11.32 10.71 -10.84
C PHE A 229 -12.61 10.85 -10.02
N VAL A 230 -13.77 10.58 -10.62
CA VAL A 230 -15.07 10.64 -9.92
C VAL A 230 -15.11 9.67 -8.73
N ALA A 231 -14.73 8.40 -8.94
CA ALA A 231 -14.71 7.40 -7.88
C ALA A 231 -13.67 7.72 -6.80
N GLY A 232 -12.52 8.28 -7.17
CA GLY A 232 -11.49 8.75 -6.25
C GLY A 232 -11.99 9.88 -5.36
N SER A 233 -12.61 10.92 -5.94
CA SER A 233 -13.22 12.01 -5.19
C SER A 233 -14.34 11.51 -4.27
N ALA A 234 -15.20 10.62 -4.77
CA ALA A 234 -16.25 9.99 -3.96
C ALA A 234 -15.67 9.16 -2.81
N MET A 235 -14.54 8.48 -3.00
CA MET A 235 -13.85 7.71 -1.95
C MET A 235 -13.27 8.62 -0.87
N VAL A 236 -12.68 9.77 -1.23
CA VAL A 236 -12.20 10.78 -0.27
C VAL A 236 -13.35 11.29 0.59
N LEU A 237 -14.45 11.70 -0.04
CA LEU A 237 -15.65 12.18 0.65
C LEU A 237 -16.30 11.10 1.53
N GLY A 238 -16.44 9.89 1.00
CA GLY A 238 -16.99 8.75 1.73
C GLY A 238 -16.13 8.39 2.95
N MET A 239 -14.81 8.40 2.81
CA MET A 239 -13.91 8.20 3.94
C MET A 239 -14.01 9.33 4.97
N PHE A 240 -14.16 10.59 4.55
CA PHE A 240 -14.38 11.69 5.47
C PHE A 240 -15.68 11.53 6.27
N TYR A 241 -16.79 11.22 5.60
CA TYR A 241 -18.08 11.03 6.27
C TYR A 241 -18.06 9.84 7.23
N LEU A 242 -17.43 8.72 6.84
CA LEU A 242 -17.21 7.59 7.74
C LEU A 242 -16.34 7.95 8.95
N ALA A 243 -15.41 8.90 8.83
CA ALA A 243 -14.63 9.39 9.97
C ALA A 243 -15.51 10.20 10.93
N LEU A 244 -16.32 11.13 10.40
CA LEU A 244 -17.24 11.94 11.20
C LEU A 244 -18.22 11.07 11.98
N PHE A 245 -18.87 10.12 11.29
CA PHE A 245 -19.81 9.17 11.90
C PHE A 245 -19.15 8.35 13.01
N ARG A 246 -17.92 7.89 12.77
CA ARG A 246 -17.19 7.06 13.73
C ARG A 246 -16.75 7.84 14.98
N TYR A 247 -16.30 9.07 14.81
CA TYR A 247 -15.81 9.89 15.93
C TYR A 247 -16.89 10.75 16.57
N ASN A 248 -18.16 10.59 16.14
CA ASN A 248 -19.31 11.37 16.58
C ASN A 248 -19.03 12.88 16.63
N LEU A 249 -18.32 13.37 15.61
CA LEU A 249 -17.90 14.76 15.52
C LEU A 249 -19.05 15.58 14.92
N ASP A 250 -19.76 16.33 15.77
CA ASP A 250 -20.81 17.26 15.34
C ASP A 250 -20.16 18.59 14.91
N VAL A 251 -19.52 18.55 13.74
CA VAL A 251 -18.73 19.69 13.23
C VAL A 251 -19.56 20.47 12.22
N GLN A 252 -19.85 21.73 12.54
CA GLN A 252 -20.62 22.63 11.67
C GLN A 252 -19.75 23.77 11.12
N GLY A 253 -20.06 24.22 9.90
CA GLY A 253 -19.43 25.38 9.28
C GLY A 253 -17.91 25.27 9.10
N GLU A 254 -17.17 26.23 9.67
CA GLU A 254 -15.73 26.41 9.47
C GLU A 254 -14.88 25.27 10.06
N GLN A 255 -15.32 24.71 11.19
CA GLN A 255 -14.63 23.59 11.83
C GLN A 255 -14.70 22.32 10.97
N MET A 256 -15.79 22.10 10.22
CA MET A 256 -15.93 20.96 9.31
C MET A 256 -14.91 21.06 8.16
N TRP A 257 -14.71 22.27 7.63
CA TRP A 257 -13.68 22.56 6.63
C TRP A 257 -12.27 22.36 7.16
N PHE A 258 -11.98 22.81 8.39
CA PHE A 258 -10.71 22.55 9.06
C PHE A 258 -10.45 21.05 9.17
N THR A 259 -11.40 20.29 9.74
CA THR A 259 -11.28 18.84 9.94
C THR A 259 -11.13 18.11 8.61
N PHE A 260 -11.87 18.53 7.57
CA PHE A 260 -11.75 17.96 6.23
C PHE A 260 -10.35 18.15 5.66
N LEU A 261 -9.84 19.39 5.63
CA LEU A 261 -8.52 19.69 5.08
C LEU A 261 -7.41 18.99 5.86
N TYR A 262 -7.49 19.05 7.19
CA TYR A 262 -6.53 18.43 8.09
C TYR A 262 -6.47 16.91 7.91
N LEU A 263 -7.63 16.22 7.99
CA LEU A 263 -7.67 14.76 7.85
C LEU A 263 -7.33 14.31 6.42
N THR A 264 -7.75 15.06 5.40
CA THR A 264 -7.44 14.71 4.00
C THR A 264 -5.94 14.83 3.74
N ARG A 265 -5.30 15.90 4.22
CA ARG A 265 -3.85 16.07 4.15
C ARG A 265 -3.13 14.92 4.85
N ASP A 266 -3.40 14.67 6.13
CA ASP A 266 -2.68 13.65 6.91
C ASP A 266 -2.98 12.22 6.41
N THR A 267 -4.15 11.99 5.82
CA THR A 267 -4.52 10.67 5.28
C THR A 267 -3.87 10.41 3.93
N PHE A 268 -3.89 11.36 2.99
CA PHE A 268 -3.44 11.10 1.62
C PHE A 268 -2.05 11.64 1.30
N SER A 269 -1.64 12.72 1.97
CA SER A 269 -0.38 13.40 1.73
C SER A 269 0.31 13.80 3.04
N PRO A 270 0.88 12.83 3.78
CA PRO A 270 1.67 13.07 4.98
C PRO A 270 3.05 13.72 4.68
N TRP A 271 3.11 14.67 3.74
CA TRP A 271 4.35 15.29 3.26
C TRP A 271 5.07 16.10 4.35
N GLU A 272 4.32 16.71 5.28
CA GLU A 272 4.86 17.44 6.43
C GLU A 272 5.65 16.55 7.39
N ASN A 273 5.47 15.23 7.36
CA ASN A 273 6.25 14.35 8.23
C ASN A 273 7.74 14.40 7.85
N LEU A 274 8.05 14.55 6.56
CA LEU A 274 9.42 14.75 6.10
C LEU A 274 9.99 16.09 6.60
N SER A 275 9.20 17.18 6.57
CA SER A 275 9.68 18.48 7.07
C SER A 275 9.96 18.44 8.57
N ARG A 276 9.14 17.74 9.36
CA ARG A 276 9.38 17.52 10.79
C ARG A 276 10.65 16.71 11.05
N ILE A 277 10.92 15.68 10.25
CA ILE A 277 12.17 14.90 10.36
C ILE A 277 13.38 15.77 10.05
N LEU A 278 13.33 16.57 8.99
CA LEU A 278 14.44 17.42 8.55
C LEU A 278 14.73 18.61 9.48
N SER A 279 13.76 19.01 10.31
CA SER A 279 13.93 20.09 11.29
C SER A 279 14.27 19.60 12.70
N SER A 280 14.26 18.29 12.93
CA SER A 280 14.56 17.71 14.23
C SER A 280 15.99 17.18 14.28
N ASP A 281 16.55 17.07 15.48
CA ASP A 281 17.81 16.36 15.67
C ASP A 281 17.56 14.85 15.62
N VAL A 282 18.27 14.15 14.73
CA VAL A 282 17.99 12.75 14.40
C VAL A 282 19.22 11.90 14.63
N GLU A 283 19.11 10.93 15.53
CA GLU A 283 20.04 9.81 15.61
C GLU A 283 19.72 8.78 14.51
N PHE A 284 20.67 8.60 13.58
CA PHE A 284 20.50 7.64 12.48
C PHE A 284 20.44 6.21 13.00
N GLN A 285 19.38 5.50 12.61
CA GLN A 285 19.08 4.15 13.12
C GLN A 285 19.76 3.02 12.33
N GLY A 286 20.47 3.34 11.24
CA GLY A 286 21.01 2.34 10.33
C GLY A 286 19.91 1.51 9.66
N LEU A 287 20.22 0.27 9.29
CA LEU A 287 19.27 -0.68 8.68
C LEU A 287 18.45 -1.48 9.70
N MET A 288 18.74 -1.31 11.00
CA MET A 288 18.10 -2.07 12.07
C MET A 288 16.56 -1.91 12.12
N PRO A 289 15.95 -0.75 11.79
CA PRO A 289 14.50 -0.63 11.72
C PRO A 289 13.82 -1.66 10.81
N ILE A 290 14.48 -2.05 9.70
CA ILE A 290 13.96 -3.07 8.77
C ILE A 290 13.86 -4.42 9.49
N VAL A 291 14.92 -4.81 10.20
CA VAL A 291 14.98 -6.08 10.94
C VAL A 291 13.98 -6.07 12.10
N ARG A 292 13.89 -4.97 12.84
CA ARG A 292 12.96 -4.82 13.98
C ARG A 292 11.50 -4.87 13.54
N ASP A 293 11.16 -4.44 12.33
CA ASP A 293 9.79 -4.53 11.83
C ASP A 293 9.33 -5.99 11.65
N PHE A 294 10.26 -6.93 11.41
CA PHE A 294 9.93 -8.36 11.37
C PHE A 294 9.53 -8.93 12.73
N TYR A 295 9.89 -8.29 13.85
CA TYR A 295 9.54 -8.76 15.18
C TYR A 295 8.02 -8.90 15.34
N VAL A 296 7.25 -8.07 14.62
CA VAL A 296 5.79 -8.12 14.65
C VAL A 296 5.22 -9.47 14.21
N TYR A 297 5.95 -10.24 13.39
CA TYR A 297 5.52 -11.57 12.93
C TYR A 297 5.86 -12.69 13.90
N ILE A 298 6.72 -12.46 14.89
CA ILE A 298 7.15 -13.50 15.84
C ILE A 298 6.20 -13.47 17.04
N PRO A 299 5.38 -14.51 17.28
CA PRO A 299 4.47 -14.56 18.43
C PRO A 299 5.26 -14.54 19.75
N GLN A 300 4.69 -13.92 20.79
CA GLN A 300 5.27 -13.94 22.14
C GLN A 300 5.37 -15.36 22.73
N SER A 301 4.57 -16.32 22.23
CA SER A 301 4.70 -17.74 22.61
C SER A 301 6.01 -18.38 22.13
N ILE A 302 6.59 -17.88 21.03
CA ILE A 302 7.85 -18.36 20.47
C ILE A 302 9.03 -17.54 21.02
N TRP A 303 8.82 -16.25 21.26
CA TRP A 303 9.81 -15.35 21.85
C TRP A 303 9.20 -14.58 23.04
N PRO A 304 9.32 -15.13 24.26
CA PRO A 304 8.72 -14.51 25.46
C PRO A 304 9.26 -13.13 25.77
N ASP A 305 10.58 -12.92 25.61
CA ASP A 305 11.25 -11.65 25.87
C ASP A 305 11.17 -10.65 24.70
N ARG A 306 10.28 -10.90 23.72
CA ARG A 306 10.12 -10.01 22.58
C ARG A 306 9.66 -8.63 23.07
N PRO A 307 10.30 -7.52 22.63
CA PRO A 307 9.84 -6.18 22.94
C PRO A 307 8.40 -5.95 22.47
N ASP A 308 7.56 -5.36 23.32
CA ASP A 308 6.17 -5.03 23.00
C ASP A 308 6.08 -4.04 21.83
N ILE A 309 7.02 -3.09 21.78
CA ILE A 309 7.13 -2.10 20.71
C ILE A 309 8.35 -2.42 19.85
N ALA A 310 8.10 -2.71 18.57
CA ALA A 310 9.16 -2.80 17.57
C ALA A 310 9.67 -1.39 17.24
N TRP A 311 10.94 -1.09 17.54
CA TRP A 311 11.58 0.19 17.20
C TRP A 311 11.91 0.28 15.70
N ASN A 312 10.87 0.36 14.88
CA ASN A 312 10.91 0.67 13.46
C ASN A 312 10.91 2.20 13.24
N THR A 313 11.05 2.64 11.98
CA THR A 313 11.15 4.07 11.66
C THR A 313 9.87 4.84 12.04
N ALA A 314 8.71 4.20 11.94
CA ALA A 314 7.43 4.81 12.32
C ALA A 314 7.30 5.03 13.83
N ASN A 315 7.67 4.05 14.66
CA ASN A 315 7.65 4.19 16.11
C ASN A 315 8.73 5.16 16.60
N TYR A 316 9.91 5.17 15.97
CA TYR A 316 10.94 6.17 16.26
C TYR A 316 10.44 7.58 15.95
N PHE A 317 9.90 7.81 14.75
CA PHE A 317 9.33 9.10 14.36
C PHE A 317 8.21 9.55 15.29
N THR A 318 7.31 8.63 15.65
CA THR A 318 6.16 8.95 16.50
C THR A 318 6.57 9.29 17.93
N LYS A 319 7.44 8.49 18.54
CA LYS A 319 7.74 8.60 19.97
C LYS A 319 8.87 9.58 20.27
N VAL A 320 9.91 9.59 19.44
CA VAL A 320 11.12 10.39 19.68
C VAL A 320 10.96 11.76 19.03
N ILE A 321 10.56 11.82 17.76
CA ILE A 321 10.49 13.09 17.02
C ILE A 321 9.19 13.85 17.33
N LEU A 322 8.03 13.18 17.27
CA LEU A 322 6.74 13.83 17.52
C LEU A 322 6.38 13.93 19.01
N GLY A 323 7.13 13.26 19.90
CA GLY A 323 6.81 13.19 21.33
C GLY A 323 5.48 12.50 21.64
N ASN A 324 4.91 11.77 20.67
CA ASN A 324 3.59 11.17 20.81
C ASN A 324 3.71 9.75 21.38
N GLN A 325 3.27 9.58 22.62
CA GLN A 325 3.25 8.28 23.30
C GLN A 325 1.96 7.49 23.11
N SER A 326 1.00 8.00 22.31
CA SER A 326 -0.14 7.18 21.90
C SER A 326 0.38 5.96 21.15
N GLY A 327 -0.16 4.77 21.43
CA GLY A 327 0.24 3.52 20.77
C GLY A 327 -0.05 3.45 19.25
N LEU A 328 -0.26 4.59 18.59
CA LEU A 328 -0.55 4.74 17.18
C LEU A 328 0.69 5.26 16.46
N ALA A 329 1.29 4.43 15.61
CA ALA A 329 2.42 4.82 14.79
C ALA A 329 1.99 5.76 13.65
N ILE A 330 2.62 6.93 13.60
CA ILE A 330 2.56 7.89 12.49
C ILE A 330 3.70 7.58 11.53
N SER A 331 3.41 7.62 10.23
CA SER A 331 4.39 7.24 9.22
C SER A 331 5.41 8.36 8.91
N PRO A 332 6.69 8.04 8.75
CA PRO A 332 7.71 8.95 8.24
C PRO A 332 7.72 9.09 6.71
N THR A 333 6.90 8.36 5.95
CA THR A 333 6.95 8.20 4.48
C THR A 333 8.22 7.50 3.95
N ILE A 334 8.27 7.16 2.66
CA ILE A 334 9.46 6.51 2.06
C ILE A 334 10.73 7.33 2.27
N LEU A 335 10.67 8.64 2.02
CA LEU A 335 11.83 9.53 2.14
C LEU A 335 12.26 9.72 3.59
N GLY A 336 11.32 9.92 4.50
CA GLY A 336 11.64 10.02 5.91
C GLY A 336 12.20 8.71 6.45
N SER A 337 11.67 7.55 6.01
CA SER A 337 12.24 6.25 6.42
C SER A 337 13.70 6.10 5.99
N PHE A 338 14.04 6.47 4.75
CA PHE A 338 15.44 6.45 4.30
C PHE A 338 16.30 7.46 5.04
N TYR A 339 15.79 8.67 5.29
CA TYR A 339 16.53 9.69 6.04
C TYR A 339 16.83 9.24 7.48
N LEU A 340 15.86 8.64 8.17
CA LEU A 340 16.04 8.11 9.53
C LEU A 340 17.05 6.95 9.57
N MET A 341 17.19 6.20 8.48
CA MET A 341 18.16 5.09 8.39
C MET A 341 19.60 5.57 8.17
N GLY A 342 19.83 6.67 7.46
CA GLY A 342 21.19 7.12 7.15
C GLY A 342 21.31 8.44 6.39
N GLY A 343 20.37 9.36 6.58
CA GLY A 343 20.38 10.69 5.99
C GLY A 343 20.25 10.70 4.46
N ILE A 344 20.84 11.73 3.84
CA ILE A 344 20.78 11.96 2.39
C ILE A 344 21.36 10.77 1.58
N PRO A 345 22.52 10.18 1.94
CA PRO A 345 23.06 9.03 1.20
C PRO A 345 22.06 7.87 1.10
N MET A 346 21.33 7.61 2.20
CA MET A 346 20.35 6.53 2.24
C MET A 346 19.09 6.85 1.42
N ILE A 347 18.71 8.13 1.27
CA ILE A 347 17.66 8.53 0.30
C ILE A 347 18.10 8.18 -1.12
N ILE A 348 19.34 8.49 -1.50
CA ILE A 348 19.84 8.24 -2.86
C ILE A 348 19.83 6.73 -3.15
N ILE A 349 20.43 5.94 -2.27
CA ILE A 349 20.48 4.48 -2.40
C ILE A 349 19.06 3.88 -2.38
N GLY A 350 18.23 4.28 -1.42
CA GLY A 350 16.88 3.76 -1.22
C GLY A 350 15.94 4.04 -2.39
N MET A 351 15.96 5.28 -2.92
CA MET A 351 15.17 5.63 -4.10
C MET A 351 15.70 4.95 -5.37
N GLY A 352 17.02 4.78 -5.48
CA GLY A 352 17.65 3.98 -6.53
C GLY A 352 17.17 2.52 -6.52
N LEU A 353 17.25 1.86 -5.37
CA LEU A 353 16.76 0.48 -5.19
C LEU A 353 15.26 0.36 -5.44
N THR A 354 14.48 1.35 -5.02
CA THR A 354 13.04 1.40 -5.30
C THR A 354 12.79 1.43 -6.82
N GLY A 355 13.56 2.21 -7.59
CA GLY A 355 13.47 2.23 -9.05
C GLY A 355 13.66 0.85 -9.69
N ILE A 356 14.68 0.11 -9.22
CA ILE A 356 14.96 -1.25 -9.66
C ILE A 356 13.81 -2.19 -9.27
N LEU A 357 13.32 -2.12 -8.03
CA LEU A 357 12.25 -2.98 -7.54
C LEU A 357 10.96 -2.81 -8.36
N ILE A 358 10.55 -1.56 -8.63
CA ILE A 358 9.37 -1.29 -9.45
C ILE A 358 9.56 -1.80 -10.88
N LYS A 359 10.77 -1.66 -11.43
CA LYS A 359 11.10 -2.20 -12.76
C LYS A 359 11.00 -3.72 -12.82
N LEU A 360 11.50 -4.42 -11.80
CA LEU A 360 11.38 -5.87 -11.70
C LEU A 360 9.91 -6.29 -11.62
N GLY A 361 9.10 -5.57 -10.84
CA GLY A 361 7.66 -5.81 -10.77
C GLY A 361 6.96 -5.64 -12.13
N ASP A 362 7.28 -4.57 -12.87
CA ASP A 362 6.75 -4.34 -14.21
C ASP A 362 7.18 -5.43 -15.19
N ASN A 363 8.45 -5.86 -15.12
CA ASN A 363 8.98 -6.94 -15.96
C ASN A 363 8.26 -8.28 -15.68
N ILE A 364 8.02 -8.62 -14.40
CA ILE A 364 7.27 -9.82 -14.01
C ILE A 364 5.81 -9.74 -14.50
N PHE A 365 5.20 -8.56 -14.39
CA PHE A 365 3.82 -8.35 -14.85
C PHE A 365 3.68 -8.45 -16.38
N ASP A 366 4.62 -7.88 -17.12
CA ASP A 366 4.66 -8.00 -18.59
C ASP A 366 4.95 -9.45 -19.02
N TYR A 367 5.86 -10.15 -18.34
CA TYR A 367 6.10 -11.58 -18.53
C TYR A 367 4.84 -12.43 -18.29
N ALA A 368 4.13 -12.16 -17.21
CA ALA A 368 2.87 -12.85 -16.89
C ALA A 368 1.77 -12.64 -17.94
N ARG A 369 1.83 -11.54 -18.70
CA ARG A 369 0.88 -11.24 -19.77
C ARG A 369 1.17 -12.01 -21.06
N LEU A 370 2.44 -12.20 -21.37
CA LEU A 370 2.91 -12.89 -22.58
C LEU A 370 2.82 -14.42 -22.44
N GLN A 371 2.69 -14.93 -21.22
CA GLN A 371 2.58 -16.36 -20.94
C GLN A 371 1.33 -17.00 -21.56
N GLY A 372 1.53 -18.08 -22.33
CA GLY A 372 0.46 -18.85 -22.96
C GLY A 372 -0.36 -19.70 -21.99
N ASN A 373 0.23 -20.10 -20.85
CA ASN A 373 -0.49 -20.82 -19.80
C ASN A 373 -1.37 -19.87 -18.98
N ARG A 374 -2.68 -19.96 -19.21
CA ARG A 374 -3.70 -19.08 -18.59
C ARG A 374 -3.64 -19.07 -17.06
N SER A 375 -3.24 -20.16 -16.42
CA SER A 375 -3.25 -20.25 -14.96
C SER A 375 -2.00 -19.69 -14.32
N TYR A 376 -0.84 -19.98 -14.89
CA TYR A 376 0.41 -19.38 -14.45
C TYR A 376 0.37 -17.85 -14.66
N SER A 377 -0.20 -17.41 -15.79
CA SER A 377 -0.53 -16.02 -16.07
C SER A 377 -1.45 -15.41 -14.99
N ALA A 378 -2.52 -16.11 -14.60
CA ALA A 378 -3.44 -15.63 -13.56
C ALA A 378 -2.79 -15.49 -12.18
N ILE A 379 -1.96 -16.46 -11.77
CA ILE A 379 -1.26 -16.46 -10.48
C ILE A 379 -0.26 -15.29 -10.42
N LEU A 380 0.56 -15.12 -11.45
CA LEU A 380 1.55 -14.04 -11.49
C LEU A 380 0.90 -12.65 -11.58
N GLN A 381 -0.14 -12.48 -12.41
CA GLN A 381 -0.87 -11.20 -12.47
C GLN A 381 -1.54 -10.88 -11.14
N ALA A 382 -2.16 -11.87 -10.49
CA ALA A 382 -2.75 -11.69 -9.17
C ALA A 382 -1.70 -11.35 -8.11
N TYR A 383 -0.53 -12.00 -8.14
CA TYR A 383 0.58 -11.68 -7.23
C TYR A 383 1.07 -10.23 -7.40
N CYS A 384 1.31 -9.79 -8.64
CA CYS A 384 1.73 -8.40 -8.91
C CYS A 384 0.68 -7.38 -8.48
N LEU A 385 -0.60 -7.63 -8.79
CA LEU A 385 -1.69 -6.71 -8.45
C LEU A 385 -2.02 -6.70 -6.96
N ALA A 386 -1.93 -7.85 -6.27
CA ALA A 386 -2.12 -7.88 -4.82
C ALA A 386 -1.03 -7.10 -4.09
N ASN A 387 0.20 -7.06 -4.63
CA ASN A 387 1.30 -6.26 -4.12
C ASN A 387 1.15 -4.75 -4.34
N ILE A 388 0.11 -4.28 -5.04
CA ILE A 388 -0.21 -2.84 -5.12
C ILE A 388 -0.44 -2.24 -3.74
N PHE A 389 -1.01 -2.99 -2.80
CA PHE A 389 -1.14 -2.48 -1.44
C PHE A 389 0.22 -2.21 -0.80
N ASN A 390 1.16 -3.14 -0.98
CA ASN A 390 2.53 -2.98 -0.50
C ASN A 390 3.21 -1.78 -1.16
N LEU A 391 2.89 -1.46 -2.42
CA LEU A 391 3.33 -0.23 -3.08
C LEU A 391 2.83 1.04 -2.36
N ILE A 392 1.56 1.08 -1.95
CA ILE A 392 0.99 2.21 -1.19
C ILE A 392 1.72 2.34 0.16
N ILE A 393 1.96 1.22 0.84
CA ILE A 393 2.71 1.16 2.11
C ILE A 393 4.14 1.67 1.90
N LEU A 394 4.81 1.25 0.84
CA LEU A 394 6.18 1.67 0.53
C LEU A 394 6.30 3.19 0.50
N VAL A 395 5.43 3.85 -0.28
CA VAL A 395 5.48 5.30 -0.45
C VAL A 395 4.99 6.03 0.80
N ARG A 396 3.84 5.60 1.33
CA ARG A 396 3.12 6.32 2.38
C ARG A 396 3.61 5.98 3.78
N GLU A 397 3.88 4.71 4.07
CA GLU A 397 4.23 4.22 5.42
C GLU A 397 5.74 4.18 5.67
N GLY A 398 6.54 3.74 4.70
CA GLY A 398 8.00 3.62 4.86
C GLY A 398 8.56 2.32 4.26
N SER A 399 9.88 2.30 4.06
CA SER A 399 10.58 1.18 3.42
C SER A 399 10.69 -0.07 4.31
N ASP A 400 10.87 0.10 5.61
CA ASP A 400 10.89 -0.98 6.61
C ASP A 400 9.54 -1.72 6.70
N ALA A 401 8.44 -0.98 6.82
CA ALA A 401 7.10 -1.53 6.83
C ALA A 401 6.75 -2.25 5.50
N PHE A 402 7.24 -1.72 4.37
CA PHE A 402 7.11 -2.36 3.08
C PHE A 402 7.85 -3.68 3.02
N VAL A 403 9.15 -3.69 3.35
CA VAL A 403 10.00 -4.89 3.24
C VAL A 403 9.38 -6.04 4.04
N SER A 404 9.03 -5.80 5.30
CA SER A 404 8.50 -6.85 6.16
C SER A 404 7.17 -7.41 5.63
N ARG A 405 6.25 -6.55 5.17
CA ARG A 405 4.93 -6.94 4.62
C ARG A 405 5.05 -7.61 3.26
N PHE A 406 5.96 -7.13 2.42
CA PHE A 406 6.24 -7.73 1.12
C PHE A 406 6.77 -9.15 1.27
N PHE A 407 7.78 -9.36 2.12
CA PHE A 407 8.33 -10.70 2.36
C PHE A 407 7.31 -11.65 3.00
N PHE A 408 6.58 -11.19 4.01
CA PHE A 408 5.52 -12.00 4.62
C PHE A 408 4.43 -12.38 3.62
N PHE A 409 3.92 -11.42 2.85
CA PHE A 409 2.93 -11.67 1.81
C PHE A 409 3.44 -12.67 0.77
N SER A 410 4.68 -12.47 0.30
CA SER A 410 5.31 -13.30 -0.72
C SER A 410 5.53 -14.73 -0.22
N PHE A 411 5.95 -14.89 1.04
CA PHE A 411 6.14 -16.19 1.67
C PHE A 411 4.83 -16.97 1.75
N VAL A 412 3.77 -16.38 2.32
CA VAL A 412 2.47 -17.06 2.45
C VAL A 412 1.87 -17.38 1.08
N PHE A 413 1.97 -16.45 0.13
CA PHE A 413 1.50 -16.68 -1.24
C PHE A 413 2.27 -17.84 -1.90
N TRP A 414 3.59 -17.86 -1.77
CA TRP A 414 4.44 -18.91 -2.32
C TRP A 414 4.15 -20.27 -1.69
N VAL A 415 3.98 -20.35 -0.36
CA VAL A 415 3.57 -21.58 0.33
C VAL A 415 2.24 -22.09 -0.21
N CYS A 416 1.21 -21.23 -0.33
CA CYS A 416 -0.09 -21.63 -0.88
C CYS A 416 0.02 -22.17 -2.31
N TRP A 417 0.83 -21.51 -3.15
CA TRP A 417 1.05 -21.92 -4.52
C TRP A 417 1.81 -23.26 -4.61
N MET A 418 2.85 -23.44 -3.80
CA MET A 418 3.62 -24.69 -3.72
C MET A 418 2.76 -25.85 -3.20
N SER A 419 1.94 -25.62 -2.17
CA SER A 419 0.98 -26.61 -1.66
C SER A 419 -0.03 -27.00 -2.75
N ALA A 420 -0.54 -26.04 -3.52
CA ALA A 420 -1.46 -26.33 -4.62
C ALA A 420 -0.79 -27.20 -5.71
N ARG A 421 0.46 -26.91 -6.06
CA ARG A 421 1.24 -27.74 -7.00
C ARG A 421 1.49 -29.14 -6.47
N PHE A 422 1.84 -29.26 -5.20
CA PHE A 422 2.09 -30.55 -4.56
C PHE A 422 0.82 -31.42 -4.53
N ILE A 423 -0.32 -30.86 -4.14
CA ILE A 423 -1.62 -31.57 -4.16
C ILE A 423 -1.98 -32.01 -5.58
N GLN A 424 -1.77 -31.14 -6.58
CA GLN A 424 -2.00 -31.51 -7.97
C GLN A 424 -1.11 -32.67 -8.41
N PHE A 425 0.17 -32.65 -8.04
CA PHE A 425 1.11 -33.73 -8.32
C PHE A 425 0.65 -35.07 -7.74
N LEU A 426 0.22 -35.08 -6.46
CA LEU A 426 -0.32 -36.28 -5.81
C LEU A 426 -1.56 -36.83 -6.52
N ILE A 427 -2.49 -35.95 -6.92
CA ILE A 427 -3.71 -36.35 -7.64
C ILE A 427 -3.38 -36.97 -9.01
N HIS A 428 -2.31 -36.53 -9.68
CA HIS A 428 -1.88 -37.10 -10.96
C HIS A 428 -1.17 -38.44 -10.78
N SER A 429 -0.33 -38.56 -9.75
CA SER A 429 0.36 -39.82 -9.44
C SER A 429 -0.64 -40.96 -9.22
N ASN A 430 -1.71 -40.71 -8.45
CA ASN A 430 -2.75 -41.71 -8.20
C ASN A 430 -3.63 -42.04 -9.41
N LYS A 431 -3.69 -41.17 -10.44
CA LYS A 431 -4.45 -41.44 -11.68
C LYS A 431 -3.64 -42.23 -12.72
N GLY A 432 -2.34 -42.42 -12.51
CA GLY A 432 -1.49 -43.26 -13.36
C GLY A 432 -1.47 -44.74 -12.95
N GLU A 433 -2.08 -45.09 -11.81
CA GLU A 433 -2.15 -46.46 -11.27
C GLU A 433 -3.55 -47.10 -11.39
N LEU A 434 -4.51 -46.43 -12.03
CA LEU A 434 -5.86 -46.90 -12.36
C LEU A 434 -6.01 -46.93 -13.88
#